data_AF-A0AAW2K2C0-F1
#
_entry.id   AF-A0AAW2K2C0-F1
#
_cell.length_a   1.000
_cell.length_b   1.000
_cell.length_c   1.000
_cell.angle_alpha   90.00
_cell.angle_beta   90.00
_cell.angle_gamma   90.00
#
_symmetry.space_group_name_H-M   'P 1'
#
loop_
_entity.id
_entity.type
_entity.pdbx_description
1 polymer ?
#
loop_
_entity_poly.entity_id
_entity_poly.type
_entity_poly.pdbx_seq_one_letter_code
_entity_poly.pdbx_strand_id
1 'polypeptide(L)' 'MRLMGKNCCYLLTQRYLQQHNEIELSALGMAITTVVTIAEILKNNGFVKEKSITTSTVGMKDPAKGRVVHKAR' A
#
# COMPACT_ATOMS: atom_id res chain seq x y z
N MET A 1 6.94 11.96 -12.31
CA MET A 1 6.74 11.44 -10.94
C MET A 1 7.96 10.61 -10.54
N ARG A 2 8.71 11.06 -9.53
CA ARG A 2 9.88 10.33 -9.00
C ARG A 2 9.39 9.02 -8.36
N LEU A 3 9.85 7.89 -8.89
CA LEU A 3 9.82 6.59 -8.21
C LEU A 3 10.81 6.59 -7.02
N MET A 4 10.67 7.54 -6.09
CA MET A 4 11.34 7.46 -4.79
C MET A 4 10.47 6.54 -3.93
N GLY A 5 10.92 5.30 -3.69
CA GLY A 5 10.40 4.49 -2.59
C GLY A 5 9.95 3.06 -2.85
N LYS A 6 9.99 2.52 -4.09
CA LYS A 6 9.55 1.12 -4.31
C LYS A 6 10.41 0.09 -3.57
N ASN A 7 11.72 0.31 -3.48
CA ASN A 7 12.63 -0.59 -2.78
C ASN A 7 12.53 -0.45 -1.25
N CYS A 8 12.16 0.72 -0.72
CA CYS A 8 12.12 0.96 0.72
C CYS A 8 11.04 0.11 1.40
N CYS A 9 9.85 0.03 0.80
CA CYS A 9 8.78 -0.83 1.32
C CYS A 9 9.18 -2.31 1.30
N TYR A 10 9.77 -2.80 0.20
CA TYR A 10 10.21 -4.20 0.11
C TYR A 10 11.28 -4.55 1.17
N LEU A 11 12.32 -3.72 1.28
CA LEU A 11 13.40 -3.93 2.26
C LEU A 11 12.85 -3.91 3.69
N LEU A 12 11.95 -2.99 4.02
CA LEU A 12 11.31 -2.93 5.33
C LEU A 12 10.48 -4.18 5.59
N THR A 13 9.64 -4.61 4.63
CA THR A 13 8.82 -5.81 4.76
C THR A 13 9.68 -7.06 4.96
N GLN A 14 10.77 -7.21 4.22
CA GLN A 14 11.68 -8.34 4.37
C GLN A 14 12.35 -8.37 5.75
N ARG A 15 12.77 -7.21 6.26
CA ARG A 15 13.30 -7.09 7.64
C ARG A 15 12.24 -7.40 8.68
N TYR A 16 11.02 -6.90 8.49
CA TYR A 16 9.91 -7.12 9.42
C TYR A 16 9.53 -8.59 9.49
N LEU A 17 9.53 -9.30 8.37
CA LEU A 17 9.30 -10.75 8.31
C LEU A 17 10.41 -11.56 8.98
N GLN A 18 11.65 -11.08 8.94
CA GLN A 18 12.75 -11.72 9.67
C GLN A 18 12.64 -11.55 11.19
N GLN A 19 12.03 -10.44 11.64
CA GLN A 19 11.83 -10.16 13.07
C GLN A 19 10.49 -10.70 13.59
N HIS A 20 9.48 -10.82 12.73
CA HIS A 20 8.13 -11.27 13.04
C HIS A 20 7.69 -12.34 12.04
N ASN A 21 7.13 -13.45 12.53
CA ASN A 21 6.69 -14.56 11.68
C ASN A 21 5.53 -14.21 10.72
N GLU A 22 4.84 -13.08 10.96
CA GLU A 22 3.68 -12.62 10.20
C GLU A 22 3.77 -11.12 9.94
N ILE A 23 3.29 -10.71 8.77
CA ILE A 23 3.27 -9.31 8.33
C ILE A 23 1.89 -8.99 7.73
N GLU A 24 1.43 -7.76 7.92
CA GLU A 24 0.20 -7.25 7.30
C GLU A 24 0.55 -6.04 6.43
N LEU A 25 0.12 -6.06 5.17
CA LEU A 25 0.34 -4.98 4.21
C LEU A 25 -0.99 -4.34 3.85
N SER A 26 -1.10 -3.04 4.05
CA SER A 26 -2.28 -2.23 3.72
C SER A 26 -1.93 -1.13 2.73
N ALA A 27 -2.82 -0.87 1.77
CA ALA A 27 -2.66 0.22 0.81
C ALA A 27 -4.00 0.80 0.37
N LEU A 28 -3.96 2.06 -0.08
CA LEU A 28 -5.10 2.83 -0.55
C LEU A 28 -4.81 3.44 -1.92
N GLY A 29 -5.83 3.48 -2.77
CA GLY A 29 -5.75 4.09 -4.10
C GLY A 29 -4.66 3.44 -4.98
N MET A 30 -3.83 4.27 -5.61
CA MET A 30 -2.77 3.80 -6.52
C MET A 30 -1.72 2.92 -5.83
N ALA A 31 -1.54 3.05 -4.51
CA ALA A 31 -0.58 2.24 -3.75
C ALA A 31 -0.98 0.76 -3.67
N ILE A 32 -2.25 0.41 -3.92
CA ILE A 32 -2.72 -0.98 -3.92
C ILE A 32 -1.90 -1.81 -4.91
N THR A 33 -1.66 -1.28 -6.11
CA THR A 33 -0.84 -1.96 -7.13
C THR A 33 0.56 -2.29 -6.64
N THR A 34 1.18 -1.39 -5.88
CA THR A 34 2.54 -1.60 -5.36
C THR A 34 2.59 -2.66 -4.26
N VAL A 35 1.58 -2.70 -3.38
CA VAL A 35 1.50 -3.73 -2.32
C VAL A 35 1.21 -5.10 -2.93
N VAL A 36 0.34 -5.18 -3.93
CA VAL A 36 0.08 -6.42 -4.67
C VAL A 36 1.37 -6.94 -5.31
N THR A 37 2.12 -6.07 -6.00
CA THR A 37 3.40 -6.45 -6.63
C THR A 37 4.40 -6.98 -5.59
N ILE A 38 4.52 -6.34 -4.43
CA ILE A 38 5.44 -6.79 -3.36
C ILE A 38 5.02 -8.15 -2.82
N ALA A 39 3.72 -8.36 -2.60
CA ALA A 39 3.19 -9.65 -2.14
C ALA A 39 3.45 -10.77 -3.17
N GLU A 40 3.32 -10.47 -4.47
CA GLU A 40 3.64 -11.42 -5.55
C GLU A 40 5.14 -11.76 -5.58
N ILE A 41 6.04 -10.78 -5.46
CA ILE A 41 7.49 -11.01 -5.41
C ILE A 41 7.86 -11.89 -4.21
N LEU A 42 7.32 -11.58 -3.03
CA LEU A 42 7.58 -12.33 -1.80
C LEU A 42 7.08 -13.78 -1.87
N LYS A 43 5.92 -14.01 -2.50
CA LYS A 43 5.38 -15.36 -2.75
C LYS A 43 6.21 -16.14 -3.77
N ASN A 44 6.59 -15.50 -4.88
CA ASN A 44 7.41 -16.14 -5.93
C ASN A 44 8.79 -16.56 -5.43
N ASN A 45 9.35 -15.80 -4.49
CA ASN A 45 10.63 -16.12 -3.86
C ASN A 45 10.51 -17.16 -2.72
N GLY A 46 9.29 -17.61 -2.38
CA GLY A 46 9.07 -18.60 -1.32
C GLY A 46 9.28 -18.09 0.11
N PHE A 47 9.38 -16.78 0.33
CA PHE A 47 9.62 -16.21 1.65
C PHE A 47 8.37 -16.19 2.55
N VAL A 48 7.18 -16.15 1.97
CA VAL A 48 5.92 -15.93 2.71
C VAL A 48 4.82 -16.79 2.15
N LYS A 49 3.97 -17.32 3.04
CA LYS A 49 2.70 -17.94 2.67
C LYS A 49 1.58 -16.94 2.95
N GLU A 50 0.69 -16.78 1.99
CA GLU A 50 -0.49 -15.94 2.15
C GLU A 50 -1.41 -16.50 3.24
N LYS A 51 -1.74 -15.66 4.23
CA LYS A 51 -2.68 -16.00 5.30
C LYS A 51 -4.10 -15.57 4.95
N SER A 52 -4.26 -14.33 4.48
CA SER A 52 -5.53 -13.77 4.00
C SER A 52 -5.28 -12.55 3.11
N ILE A 53 -6.14 -12.34 2.11
CA ILE A 53 -6.22 -11.09 1.34
C ILE A 53 -7.60 -10.48 1.59
N THR A 54 -7.63 -9.24 2.05
CA THR A 54 -8.88 -8.51 2.26
C THR A 54 -8.80 -7.16 1.55
N THR A 55 -9.83 -6.83 0.77
CA THR A 55 -10.02 -5.51 0.18
C THR A 55 -11.25 -4.86 0.77
N SER A 56 -11.07 -3.71 1.40
CA SER A 56 -12.17 -2.95 2.02
C SER A 56 -12.27 -1.58 1.37
N THR A 57 -13.50 -1.15 1.07
CA THR A 57 -13.74 0.23 0.65
C THR A 57 -13.88 1.09 1.88
N VAL A 58 -12.92 1.98 2.14
CA VAL A 58 -13.02 2.97 3.23
C VAL A 58 -13.46 4.31 2.68
N GLY A 59 -14.56 4.84 3.22
CA GLY A 59 -15.00 6.20 2.92
C GLY A 59 -14.12 7.21 3.64
N MET A 60 -13.10 7.74 2.97
CA MET A 60 -12.29 8.82 3.54
C MET A 60 -13.09 10.13 3.48
N LYS A 61 -13.26 10.78 4.64
CA LYS A 61 -13.86 12.12 4.71
C LYS A 61 -12.87 13.11 4.11
N ASP A 62 -13.01 13.40 2.82
CA ASP A 62 -12.21 14.42 2.13
C ASP A 62 -12.63 15.82 2.61
N PRO A 63 -11.76 16.57 3.33
CA PRO A 63 -12.09 17.92 3.80
C PRO A 63 -12.07 18.96 2.66
N ALA A 64 -11.60 18.62 1.46
CA ALA A 64 -11.47 19.53 0.33
C ALA A 64 -12.73 19.57 -0.57
N LYS A 65 -13.67 18.65 -0.41
CA LYS A 65 -14.92 18.55 -1.18
C LYS A 65 -15.92 19.73 -1.00
N GLY A 66 -15.55 20.77 -0.25
CA GLY A 66 -16.40 21.94 0.04
C GLY A 66 -15.96 23.27 -0.58
N ARG A 67 -14.80 23.36 -1.27
CA ARG A 67 -14.33 24.66 -1.79
C ARG A 67 -14.83 24.91 -3.21
N VAL A 68 -16.09 25.38 -3.32
CA VAL A 68 -16.55 26.11 -4.51
C VAL A 68 -15.81 27.45 -4.57
N VAL A 69 -14.81 27.54 -5.44
CA VAL A 69 -14.12 28.81 -5.70
C VAL A 69 -15.03 29.62 -6.62
N HIS A 70 -15.77 30.57 -6.05
CA HIS A 70 -16.48 31.56 -6.86
C HIS A 70 -15.43 32.45 -7.53
N LYS A 71 -15.36 32.38 -8.86
CA LYS A 71 -14.54 33.29 -9.67
C LYS A 71 -15.26 34.64 -9.75
N ALA A 72 -14.56 35.73 -9.44
CA ALA A 72 -15.11 37.08 -9.66
C ALA A 72 -15.35 37.30 -11.17
N ARG A 73 -16.44 38.01 -11.47
CA ARG A 73 -16.87 38.35 -12.83
C ARG A 73 -15.95 39.39 -13.45
#